data_AF-A0A7W5VUY4-F1
#
_entry.id   AF-A0A7W5VUY4-F1
#
_cell.length_a   1.000
_cell.length_b   1.000
_cell.length_c   1.000
_cell.angle_alpha   90.00
_cell.angle_beta   90.00
_cell.angle_gamma   90.00
#
_symmetry.space_group_name_H-M   'P 1'
#
loop_
_entity.id
_entity.type
_entity.pdbx_description
1 polymer ?
#
loop_
_entity_poly.entity_id
_entity_poly.type
_entity_poly.pdbx_seq_one_letter_code
_entity_poly.pdbx_strand_id
1 'polypeptide(L)'
;MKFRLIAVFLIILPTVSTAQEHKRRFPKYQFFYCTAVHMKLAETYGKTGDTVAEALHTLEADFLYQKGKNDLVEIGKSPEDADRRVQKHRDGIDNELQSTPNRIRIMLRLCNSFFPERANRPRNRA
;
A
#
# COMPACT_ATOMS: atom_id res chain seq x y z
N MET A 1 -36.69 36.99 35.29
CA MET A 1 -36.97 35.72 34.58
C MET A 1 -35.73 35.36 33.77
N LYS A 2 -35.09 34.22 34.04
CA LYS A 2 -33.82 33.80 33.44
C LYS A 2 -34.05 32.66 32.44
N PHE A 3 -33.55 32.90 31.22
CA PHE A 3 -33.05 31.96 30.20
C PHE A 3 -33.65 30.55 30.14
N ARG A 4 -34.43 30.29 29.08
CA ARG A 4 -34.56 28.96 28.46
C ARG A 4 -34.59 29.09 26.94
N LEU A 5 -33.41 29.34 26.38
CA LEU A 5 -33.12 29.09 24.97
C LEU A 5 -31.85 28.24 24.93
N ILE A 6 -31.73 27.43 23.89
CA ILE A 6 -30.64 26.49 23.58
C ILE A 6 -30.87 25.08 24.13
N ALA A 7 -31.69 24.31 23.40
CA ALA A 7 -31.60 22.86 23.43
C ALA A 7 -32.08 22.25 22.10
N VAL A 8 -31.61 22.75 20.95
CA VAL A 8 -31.80 22.06 19.66
C VAL A 8 -30.58 22.30 18.76
N PHE A 9 -29.41 21.80 19.17
CA PHE A 9 -28.23 21.77 18.29
C PHE A 9 -27.32 20.57 18.57
N LEU A 10 -27.88 19.42 18.96
CA LEU A 10 -27.11 18.20 19.23
C LEU A 10 -27.78 16.95 18.64
N ILE A 11 -28.33 17.04 17.44
CA ILE A 11 -28.81 15.85 16.71
C ILE A 11 -28.36 15.89 15.26
N ILE A 12 -27.11 16.25 14.97
CA ILE A 12 -26.54 15.96 13.65
C ILE A 12 -25.07 15.55 13.82
N LEU A 13 -24.83 14.26 13.52
CA LEU A 13 -23.57 13.59 13.14
C LEU A 13 -22.85 12.73 14.19
N PRO A 14 -23.21 11.43 14.26
CA PRO A 14 -22.24 10.36 14.41
C PRO A 14 -22.16 9.54 13.10
N THR A 15 -21.98 10.18 11.94
CA THR A 15 -21.75 9.44 10.67
C THR A 15 -20.41 9.76 10.01
N VAL A 16 -19.63 10.70 10.56
CA VAL A 16 -18.31 11.05 10.00
C VAL A 16 -17.20 10.10 10.46
N SER A 17 -17.37 9.43 11.61
CA SER A 17 -16.31 8.58 12.19
C SER A 17 -16.09 7.29 11.40
N THR A 18 -17.15 6.64 10.93
CA THR A 18 -17.05 5.33 10.26
C THR A 18 -16.50 5.44 8.83
N ALA A 19 -16.84 6.50 8.09
CA ALA A 19 -16.37 6.71 6.73
C ALA A 19 -14.88 7.11 6.67
N GLN A 20 -14.40 7.90 7.63
CA GLN A 20 -13.00 8.31 7.71
C GLN A 20 -12.09 7.15 8.17
N GLU A 21 -12.60 6.29 9.07
CA GLU A 21 -11.92 5.09 9.52
C GLU A 21 -11.83 4.02 8.41
N HIS A 22 -12.89 3.87 7.59
CA HIS A 22 -12.85 3.03 6.39
C HIS A 22 -11.89 3.57 5.32
N LYS A 23 -11.86 4.89 5.07
CA LYS A 23 -10.92 5.50 4.12
C LYS A 23 -9.46 5.35 4.55
N ARG A 24 -9.16 5.38 5.85
CA ARG A 24 -7.79 5.11 6.37
C ARG A 24 -7.42 3.63 6.32
N ARG A 25 -8.38 2.71 6.43
CA ARG A 25 -8.12 1.26 6.37
C ARG A 25 -7.75 0.77 4.96
N PHE A 26 -8.32 1.34 3.91
CA PHE A 26 -8.14 0.82 2.54
C PHE A 26 -6.69 0.84 2.00
N PRO A 27 -5.91 1.95 2.12
CA PRO A 27 -4.53 1.98 1.65
C PRO A 27 -3.61 1.07 2.46
N LYS A 28 -3.89 0.87 3.76
CA LYS A 28 -3.07 0.10 4.69
C LYS A 28 -2.94 -1.38 4.32
N TYR A 29 -3.95 -1.96 3.67
CA TYR A 29 -3.87 -3.37 3.24
C TYR A 29 -3.08 -3.59 1.94
N GLN A 30 -2.72 -2.53 1.21
CA GLN A 30 -2.10 -2.64 -0.11
C GLN A 30 -0.57 -2.68 -0.05
N PHE A 31 0.05 -2.48 1.13
CA PHE A 31 1.50 -2.52 1.29
C PHE A 31 2.10 -3.83 0.76
N PHE A 32 1.61 -4.98 1.23
CA PHE A 32 2.16 -6.28 0.83
C PHE A 32 1.89 -6.65 -0.62
N TYR A 33 0.74 -6.25 -1.18
CA TYR A 33 0.46 -6.39 -2.60
C TYR A 33 1.47 -5.60 -3.43
N CYS A 34 1.68 -4.33 -3.09
CA CYS A 34 2.61 -3.49 -3.82
C CYS A 34 4.08 -3.87 -3.61
N THR A 35 4.46 -4.35 -2.43
CA THR A 35 5.75 -5.01 -2.22
C THR A 35 5.95 -6.12 -3.24
N ALA A 36 4.98 -7.03 -3.39
CA ALA A 36 5.08 -8.14 -4.34
C ALA A 36 5.19 -7.65 -5.80
N VAL A 37 4.42 -6.64 -6.21
CA VAL A 37 4.52 -6.02 -7.54
C VAL A 37 5.93 -5.45 -7.80
N HIS A 38 6.48 -4.70 -6.84
CA HIS A 38 7.80 -4.12 -6.96
C HIS A 38 8.91 -5.19 -6.96
N MET A 39 8.80 -6.25 -6.16
CA MET A 39 9.74 -7.38 -6.22
C MET A 39 9.75 -8.04 -7.61
N LYS A 40 8.58 -8.23 -8.24
CA LYS A 40 8.50 -8.80 -9.59
C LYS A 40 9.08 -7.90 -10.68
N LEU A 41 8.94 -6.59 -10.54
CA LEU A 41 9.61 -5.63 -11.42
C LEU A 41 11.12 -5.68 -11.23
N ALA A 42 11.62 -5.71 -9.99
CA ALA A 42 13.06 -5.87 -9.72
C ALA A 42 13.61 -7.15 -10.35
N GLU A 43 12.95 -8.30 -10.13
CA GLU A 43 13.33 -9.59 -10.74
C GLU A 43 13.34 -9.53 -12.27
N THR A 44 12.40 -8.80 -12.88
CA THR A 44 12.32 -8.65 -14.33
C THR A 44 13.44 -7.76 -14.86
N TYR A 45 13.71 -6.63 -14.21
CA TYR A 45 14.78 -5.71 -14.64
C TYR A 45 16.18 -6.30 -14.44
N GLY A 46 16.40 -7.04 -13.35
CA GLY A 46 17.66 -7.76 -13.13
C GLY A 46 17.94 -8.79 -14.23
N LYS A 47 16.92 -9.51 -14.72
CA LYS A 47 17.06 -10.42 -15.87
C LYS A 47 17.42 -9.71 -17.18
N THR A 48 17.07 -8.44 -17.32
CA THR A 48 17.39 -7.62 -18.51
C THR A 48 18.69 -6.83 -18.37
N GLY A 49 19.33 -6.85 -17.20
CA GLY A 49 20.55 -6.09 -16.93
C GLY A 49 20.32 -4.60 -16.63
N ASP A 50 19.08 -4.15 -16.44
CA ASP A 50 18.77 -2.77 -16.04
C ASP A 50 18.91 -2.62 -14.51
N THR A 51 20.14 -2.42 -14.08
CA THR A 51 20.52 -2.34 -12.66
C THR A 51 19.92 -1.13 -11.94
N VAL A 52 19.67 -0.03 -12.65
CA VAL A 52 19.06 1.18 -12.08
C VAL A 52 17.59 0.93 -11.77
N ALA A 53 16.85 0.35 -12.71
CA ALA A 53 15.44 0.02 -12.49
C ALA A 53 15.28 -1.09 -11.44
N GLU A 54 16.15 -2.12 -11.46
CA GLU A 54 16.19 -3.15 -10.44
C GLU A 54 16.37 -2.58 -9.03
N ALA A 55 17.39 -1.72 -8.84
CA ALA A 55 17.66 -1.08 -7.56
C ALA A 55 16.49 -0.22 -7.09
N LEU A 56 15.89 0.58 -7.98
CA LEU A 56 14.72 1.40 -7.67
C LEU A 56 13.56 0.54 -7.16
N HIS A 57 13.23 -0.53 -7.88
CA HIS A 57 12.12 -1.39 -7.49
C HIS A 57 12.39 -2.20 -6.22
N THR A 58 13.66 -2.58 -5.98
CA THR A 58 14.09 -3.22 -4.73
C THR A 58 13.89 -2.30 -3.53
N LEU A 59 14.32 -1.04 -3.63
CA LEU A 59 14.14 -0.03 -2.58
C LEU A 59 12.67 0.24 -2.28
N GLU A 60 11.83 0.35 -3.32
CA GLU A 60 10.39 0.52 -3.14
C GLU A 60 9.72 -0.68 -2.49
N ALA A 61 10.13 -1.90 -2.84
CA ALA A 61 9.62 -3.13 -2.23
C ALA A 61 9.93 -3.18 -0.73
N ASP A 62 11.18 -2.92 -0.33
CA ASP A 62 11.59 -2.92 1.08
C ASP A 62 10.86 -1.82 1.87
N PHE A 63 10.78 -0.60 1.33
CA PHE A 63 10.06 0.47 1.99
C PHE A 63 8.60 0.12 2.29
N LEU A 64 7.89 -0.42 1.30
CA LEU A 64 6.50 -0.87 1.47
C LEU A 64 6.39 -2.03 2.44
N TYR A 65 7.35 -2.96 2.40
CA TYR A 65 7.38 -4.11 3.30
C TYR A 65 7.51 -3.66 4.76
N GLN A 66 8.47 -2.78 5.07
CA GLN A 66 8.64 -2.27 6.44
C GLN A 66 7.42 -1.45 6.90
N LYS A 67 6.83 -0.64 6.01
CA LYS A 67 5.57 0.06 6.28
C LYS A 67 4.43 -0.91 6.64
N GLY A 68 4.24 -1.95 5.83
CA GLY A 68 3.22 -2.97 6.08
C GLY A 68 3.48 -3.76 7.36
N LYS A 69 4.74 -4.10 7.65
CA LYS A 69 5.13 -4.80 8.86
C LYS A 69 4.84 -3.96 10.12
N ASN A 70 5.14 -2.67 10.09
CA ASN A 70 4.80 -1.75 11.18
C ASN A 70 3.28 -1.62 11.35
N ASP A 71 2.52 -1.58 10.25
CA ASP A 71 1.05 -1.54 10.30
C ASP A 71 0.47 -2.79 10.97
N LEU A 72 1.05 -3.99 10.74
CA LEU A 72 0.64 -5.20 11.45
C LEU A 72 0.79 -5.05 12.96
N VAL A 73 1.92 -4.50 13.42
CA VAL A 73 2.16 -4.24 14.85
C VAL A 73 1.14 -3.24 15.40
N GLU A 74 0.88 -2.13 14.67
CA GLU A 74 -0.10 -1.10 15.07
C GLU A 74 -1.51 -1.68 15.28
N ILE A 75 -1.89 -2.70 14.50
CA ILE A 75 -3.21 -3.34 14.59
C ILE A 75 -3.21 -4.62 15.45
N GLY A 76 -2.16 -4.86 16.24
CA GLY A 76 -2.06 -5.99 17.16
C GLY A 76 -1.86 -7.35 16.48
N LYS A 77 -1.32 -7.39 15.26
CA LYS A 77 -0.95 -8.61 14.54
C LYS A 77 0.55 -8.85 14.61
N SER A 78 0.93 -10.11 14.44
CA SER A 78 2.33 -10.54 14.38
C SER A 78 3.00 -9.96 13.12
N PRO A 79 4.16 -9.28 13.24
CA PRO A 79 4.93 -8.79 12.09
C PRO A 79 5.48 -9.93 11.23
N GLU A 80 5.64 -11.14 11.78
CA GLU A 80 6.05 -12.35 11.06
C GLU A 80 5.03 -12.80 10.00
N ASP A 81 3.78 -12.33 10.09
CA ASP A 81 2.78 -12.55 9.03
C ASP A 81 3.12 -11.82 7.71
N ALA A 82 4.04 -10.85 7.72
CA ALA A 82 4.38 -10.04 6.56
C ALA A 82 4.85 -10.89 5.37
N ASP A 83 5.78 -11.83 5.60
CA ASP A 83 6.33 -12.69 4.55
C ASP A 83 5.26 -13.56 3.91
N ARG A 84 4.40 -14.17 4.75
CA ARG A 84 3.28 -15.00 4.28
C ARG A 84 2.31 -14.19 3.42
N ARG A 85 2.05 -12.93 3.78
CA ARG A 85 1.17 -12.03 3.02
C ARG A 85 1.79 -11.62 1.68
N VAL A 86 3.07 -11.26 1.67
CA VAL A 86 3.79 -10.93 0.43
C VAL A 86 3.84 -12.14 -0.51
N GLN A 87 4.18 -13.32 0.01
CA GLN A 87 4.25 -14.54 -0.80
C GLN A 87 2.90 -14.87 -1.45
N LYS A 88 1.80 -14.79 -0.69
CA LYS A 88 0.45 -14.98 -1.24
C LYS A 88 0.17 -14.05 -2.43
N HIS A 89 0.62 -12.80 -2.36
CA HIS A 89 0.46 -11.86 -3.48
C HIS A 89 1.40 -12.16 -4.64
N ARG A 90 2.65 -12.58 -4.38
CA ARG A 90 3.59 -13.01 -5.43
C ARG A 90 3.02 -14.17 -6.25
N ASP A 91 2.48 -15.19 -5.58
CA ASP A 91 1.89 -16.35 -6.25
C ASP A 91 0.70 -15.94 -7.14
N GLY A 92 -0.17 -15.06 -6.63
CA GLY A 92 -1.28 -14.51 -7.40
C GLY A 92 -0.83 -13.70 -8.62
N ILE A 93 0.19 -12.86 -8.45
CA ILE A 93 0.76 -12.06 -9.54
C ILE A 93 1.39 -12.97 -10.60
N ASP A 94 2.17 -13.97 -10.21
CA ASP A 94 2.81 -14.89 -11.17
C ASP A 94 1.76 -15.59 -12.04
N ASN A 95 0.65 -16.06 -11.44
CA ASN A 95 -0.47 -16.64 -12.18
C ASN A 95 -1.12 -15.62 -13.14
N GLU A 96 -1.32 -14.38 -12.72
CA GLU A 96 -1.87 -13.33 -13.59
C GLU A 96 -0.93 -13.00 -14.76
N LEU A 97 0.38 -12.94 -14.53
CA LEU A 97 1.37 -12.58 -15.55
C LEU A 97 1.61 -13.69 -16.57
N GLN A 98 1.44 -14.97 -16.20
CA GLN A 98 1.45 -16.07 -17.16
C GLN A 98 0.41 -15.89 -18.27
N SER A 99 -0.78 -15.39 -17.91
CA SER A 99 -1.87 -15.16 -18.88
C SER A 99 -1.80 -13.78 -19.56
N THR A 100 -1.24 -12.77 -18.90
CA THR A 100 -1.17 -11.41 -19.44
C THR A 100 0.08 -10.68 -18.96
N PRO A 101 1.24 -10.83 -19.63
CA PRO A 101 2.51 -10.25 -19.18
C PRO A 101 2.48 -8.73 -19.02
N ASN A 102 1.75 -8.02 -19.88
CA ASN A 102 1.63 -6.55 -19.82
C ASN A 102 0.85 -6.03 -18.61
N ARG A 103 0.17 -6.91 -17.86
CA ARG A 103 -0.65 -6.54 -16.70
C ARG A 103 0.17 -5.96 -15.56
N ILE A 104 1.46 -6.28 -15.47
CA ILE A 104 2.36 -5.71 -14.45
C ILE A 104 2.40 -4.18 -14.48
N ARG A 105 2.26 -3.55 -15.67
CA ARG A 105 2.22 -2.08 -15.79
C ARG A 105 0.97 -1.47 -15.17
N ILE A 106 -0.16 -2.17 -15.26
CA ILE A 106 -1.43 -1.76 -14.64
C ILE A 106 -1.33 -1.89 -13.13
N MET A 107 -0.78 -3.01 -12.64
CA MET A 107 -0.53 -3.24 -11.22
C MET A 107 0.37 -2.15 -10.62
N LEU A 108 1.46 -1.79 -11.31
CA LEU A 108 2.34 -0.68 -10.89
C LEU A 108 1.59 0.65 -10.81
N ARG A 109 0.74 0.96 -11.80
CA ARG A 109 -0.07 2.18 -11.79
C ARG A 109 -1.02 2.23 -10.60
N LEU A 110 -1.65 1.10 -10.25
CA LEU A 110 -2.49 0.98 -9.06
C LEU A 110 -1.67 1.19 -7.77
N CYS A 111 -0.47 0.61 -7.70
CA CYS A 111 0.41 0.83 -6.55
C CYS A 111 0.84 2.29 -6.37
N ASN A 112 1.03 3.01 -7.47
CA ASN A 112 1.32 4.44 -7.42
C ASN A 112 0.10 5.26 -6.96
N SER A 113 -1.13 4.83 -7.28
CA SER A 113 -2.35 5.54 -6.83
C SER A 113 -2.68 5.30 -5.36
N PHE A 114 -2.33 4.14 -4.80
CA PHE A 114 -2.51 3.88 -3.36
C PHE A 114 -1.59 4.71 -2.47
N PHE A 115 -0.44 5.15 -3.00
CA PHE A 115 0.62 5.79 -2.23
C PHE A 115 1.18 7.02 -2.98
N PRO A 116 0.36 8.06 -3.21
CA PRO A 116 0.72 9.20 -4.04
C PRO A 116 1.87 10.03 -3.46
N GLU A 117 2.05 10.01 -2.13
CA GLU A 117 3.16 10.67 -1.43
C GLU A 117 4.54 10.13 -1.89
N ARG A 118 4.60 8.91 -2.44
CA ARG A 118 5.83 8.35 -3.00
C ARG A 118 6.25 8.99 -4.32
N ALA A 119 5.30 9.53 -5.10
CA ALA A 119 5.62 10.21 -6.35
C ALA A 119 6.49 11.47 -6.12
N ASN A 120 6.38 12.08 -4.94
CA ASN A 120 7.12 13.28 -4.54
C ASN A 120 8.39 12.99 -3.72
N ARG A 121 8.73 11.71 -3.51
CA ARG A 121 9.90 11.38 -2.69
C ARG A 121 11.18 11.68 -3.48
N PRO A 122 12.20 12.31 -2.87
CA PRO A 122 13.50 12.45 -3.51
C PRO A 122 14.02 11.05 -3.84
N ARG A 123 14.05 10.72 -5.13
CA ARG A 123 14.78 9.55 -5.61
C ARG A 123 16.24 9.95 -5.52
N ASN A 124 16.85 9.74 -4.36
CA ASN A 124 18.28 9.95 -4.21
C ASN A 124 18.95 9.10 -5.28
N ARG A 125 19.51 9.81 -6.27
CA ARG A 125 20.40 9.24 -7.28
C ARG A 125 21.64 8.81 -6.50
N ALA A 126 21.73 7.51 -6.21
CA ALA A 126 23.00 6.88 -5.88
C ALA A 126 23.88 6.89 -7.14
#